data_AF-A0A8J7W4Q2-F1
#
_entry.id   AF-A0A8J7W4Q2-F1
#
_cell.length_a   1.000
_cell.length_b   1.000
_cell.length_c   1.000
_cell.angle_alpha   90.00
_cell.angle_beta   90.00
_cell.angle_gamma   90.00
#
_symmetry.space_group_name_H-M   'P 1'
#
loop_
_entity.id
_entity.type
_entity.pdbx_description
1 polymer ?
#
loop_
_entity_poly.entity_id
_entity_poly.type
_entity_poly.pdbx_seq_one_letter_code
_entity_poly.pdbx_strand_id
1 'polypeptide(L)'
;MKSSLPVDALLRRTIELAHRIPEMEVSQKIRELSLAVSNRIVDEETLQELWEEMQMLKVIKFAEKKGMEKGLEKGREEGQIKVIKQISPRKFGPLPRGLSQAIDTLDLATLDCIVNDLLDMESIDDPRRYIPDW
;
A
#
# COMPACT_ATOMS: atom_id res chain seq x y z
N MET A 1 -2.86 -11.43 42.42
CA MET A 1 -1.56 -12.12 42.52
C MET A 1 -0.53 -11.22 41.85
N LYS A 2 0.50 -10.73 42.55
CA LYS A 2 1.60 -9.99 41.90
C LYS A 2 2.56 -11.02 41.31
N SER A 3 2.92 -10.84 40.03
CA SER A 3 3.94 -11.67 39.38
C SER A 3 5.30 -11.42 40.03
N SER A 4 6.11 -12.47 40.18
CA SER A 4 7.49 -12.39 40.66
C SER A 4 8.51 -12.13 39.53
N LEU A 5 8.07 -12.10 38.27
CA LEU A 5 8.93 -11.86 37.11
C LEU A 5 9.10 -10.36 36.87
N PRO A 6 10.29 -9.93 36.37
CA PRO A 6 10.49 -8.57 35.90
C PRO A 6 9.63 -8.29 34.65
N VAL A 7 9.40 -7.01 34.38
CA VAL A 7 8.39 -6.53 33.41
C VAL A 7 8.72 -6.97 31.99
N ASP A 8 9.98 -6.90 31.59
CA ASP A 8 10.52 -7.38 30.32
C ASP A 8 10.28 -8.90 30.15
N ALA A 9 10.59 -9.71 31.17
CA ALA A 9 10.36 -11.15 31.14
C ALA A 9 8.86 -11.50 31.04
N LEU A 10 7.99 -10.68 31.66
CA LEU A 10 6.54 -10.83 31.52
C LEU A 10 6.05 -10.52 30.12
N LEU A 11 6.58 -9.47 29.50
CA LEU A 11 6.27 -9.11 28.12
C LEU A 11 6.67 -10.25 27.18
N ARG A 12 7.93 -10.70 27.24
CA ARG A 12 8.45 -11.80 26.41
C ARG A 12 7.59 -13.06 26.56
N ARG A 13 7.23 -13.43 27.79
CA ARG A 13 6.37 -14.58 28.06
C ARG A 13 4.94 -14.39 27.53
N THR A 14 4.37 -13.19 27.64
CA THR A 14 3.04 -12.88 27.09
C THR A 14 3.01 -13.09 25.58
N ILE A 15 4.07 -12.63 24.90
CA ILE A 15 4.25 -12.77 23.46
C ILE A 15 4.41 -14.24 23.05
N GLU A 16 5.24 -15.01 23.76
CA GLU A 16 5.41 -16.45 23.51
C GLU A 16 4.08 -17.20 23.63
N LEU A 17 3.29 -16.87 24.65
CA LEU A 17 1.96 -17.46 24.84
C LEU A 17 1.01 -17.06 23.72
N ALA A 18 1.08 -15.80 23.24
CA ALA A 18 0.28 -15.35 22.11
C ALA A 18 0.53 -16.16 20.83
N HIS A 19 1.76 -16.63 20.59
CA HIS A 19 2.08 -17.49 19.43
C HIS A 19 1.43 -18.88 19.50
N ARG A 20 1.03 -19.33 20.69
CA ARG A 20 0.37 -20.62 20.90
C ARG A 20 -1.15 -20.53 20.72
N ILE A 21 -1.69 -19.33 20.51
CA ILE A 21 -3.12 -19.11 20.29
C ILE A 21 -3.44 -19.43 18.81
N PRO A 22 -4.33 -20.39 18.52
CA PRO A 22 -4.67 -20.78 17.14
C PRO A 22 -5.42 -19.68 16.39
N GLU A 23 -6.21 -18.88 17.11
CA GLU A 23 -7.01 -17.80 16.53
C GLU A 23 -6.13 -16.59 16.22
N MET A 24 -5.87 -16.39 14.92
CA MET A 24 -4.92 -15.40 14.43
C MET A 24 -5.27 -13.96 14.84
N GLU A 25 -6.56 -13.61 14.84
CA GLU A 25 -7.02 -12.26 15.19
C GLU A 25 -6.75 -11.94 16.67
N VAL A 26 -7.07 -12.87 17.57
CA VAL A 26 -6.83 -12.73 19.02
C VAL A 26 -5.32 -12.71 19.31
N SER A 27 -4.56 -13.61 18.67
CA SER A 27 -3.10 -13.68 18.77
C SER A 27 -2.43 -12.36 18.35
N GLN A 28 -2.92 -11.72 17.27
CA GLN A 28 -2.41 -10.42 16.79
C GLN A 28 -2.72 -9.28 17.77
N LYS A 29 -3.97 -9.14 18.20
CA LYS A 29 -4.38 -8.07 19.13
C LYS A 29 -3.60 -8.12 20.44
N ILE A 30 -3.35 -9.32 20.98
CA ILE A 30 -2.57 -9.48 22.22
C ILE A 30 -1.12 -9.00 22.03
N ARG A 31 -0.48 -9.30 20.89
CA ARG A 31 0.89 -8.83 20.59
C ARG A 31 0.95 -7.31 20.44
N GLU A 32 0.00 -6.72 19.71
CA GLU A 32 -0.10 -5.27 19.52
C GLU A 32 -0.27 -4.53 20.85
N LEU A 33 -1.19 -5.00 21.70
CA LEU A 33 -1.39 -4.42 23.03
C LEU A 33 -0.16 -4.61 23.92
N SER A 34 0.49 -5.77 23.87
CA SER A 34 1.72 -6.02 24.63
C SER A 34 2.83 -5.04 24.26
N LEU A 35 3.01 -4.74 22.97
CA LEU A 35 3.94 -3.70 22.52
C LEU A 35 3.55 -2.30 22.97
N ALA A 36 2.27 -1.94 22.80
CA ALA A 36 1.80 -0.61 23.13
C ALA A 36 2.01 -0.30 24.62
N VAL A 37 1.87 -1.31 25.48
CA VAL A 37 2.20 -1.20 26.89
C VAL A 37 3.73 -1.22 27.10
N SER A 38 4.49 -2.06 26.38
CA SER A 38 5.97 -2.12 26.44
C SER A 38 6.61 -0.74 26.29
N ASN A 39 6.17 0.04 25.30
CA ASN A 39 6.65 1.40 25.03
C ASN A 39 6.50 2.38 26.22
N ARG A 40 5.67 2.03 27.22
CA ARG A 40 5.39 2.86 28.40
C ARG A 40 5.98 2.30 29.69
N ILE A 41 6.49 1.06 29.69
CA ILE A 41 6.87 0.33 30.91
C ILE A 41 8.31 -0.18 30.90
N VAL A 42 8.97 -0.20 29.74
CA VAL A 42 10.41 -0.52 29.60
C VAL A 42 11.16 0.65 28.98
N ASP A 43 12.49 0.66 29.14
CA ASP A 43 13.39 1.61 28.47
C ASP A 43 13.53 1.33 26.95
N GLU A 44 14.15 2.27 26.24
CA GLU A 44 14.29 2.24 24.78
C GLU A 44 15.18 1.09 24.28
N GLU A 45 16.21 0.71 25.03
CA GLU A 45 17.10 -0.41 24.70
C GLU A 45 16.33 -1.75 24.80
N THR A 46 15.65 -1.97 25.92
CA THR A 46 14.79 -3.15 26.13
C THR A 46 13.64 -3.19 25.12
N LEU A 47 13.06 -2.04 24.79
CA LEU A 47 12.03 -1.94 23.78
C LEU A 47 12.57 -2.42 22.43
N GLN A 48 13.73 -1.92 22.00
CA GLN A 48 14.35 -2.31 20.73
C GLN A 48 14.64 -3.82 20.68
N GLU A 49 15.17 -4.40 21.76
CA GLU A 49 15.40 -5.85 21.84
C GLU A 49 14.10 -6.66 21.72
N LEU A 50 13.01 -6.22 22.38
CA LEU A 50 11.69 -6.84 22.25
C LEU A 50 11.20 -6.78 20.79
N TRP A 51 11.37 -5.63 20.15
CA TRP A 51 11.02 -5.44 18.74
C TRP A 51 11.78 -6.38 17.80
N GLU A 52 13.07 -6.60 18.06
CA GLU A 52 13.94 -7.50 17.30
C GLU A 52 13.58 -8.99 17.53
N GLU A 53 13.41 -9.40 18.78
CA GLU A 53 13.07 -10.78 19.15
C GLU A 53 11.69 -11.21 18.64
N MET A 54 10.72 -10.29 18.63
CA MET A 54 9.35 -10.60 18.23
C MET A 54 9.16 -10.84 16.73
N GLN A 55 10.19 -10.69 15.90
CA GLN A 55 10.09 -10.80 14.42
C GLN A 55 9.03 -9.87 13.78
N MET A 56 8.42 -8.94 14.54
CA MET A 56 7.35 -8.04 14.06
C MET A 56 7.85 -6.98 13.08
N LEU A 57 9.17 -6.74 13.06
CA LEU A 57 9.84 -6.09 11.94
C LEU A 57 9.41 -6.66 10.59
N LYS A 58 9.10 -7.97 10.48
CA LYS A 58 8.67 -8.57 9.20
C LYS A 58 7.26 -8.14 8.78
N VAL A 59 6.30 -8.07 9.69
CA VAL A 59 4.92 -7.68 9.36
C VAL A 59 4.86 -6.20 9.02
N ILE A 60 5.58 -5.36 9.77
CA ILE A 60 5.63 -3.91 9.50
C ILE A 60 6.42 -3.63 8.21
N LYS A 61 7.58 -4.26 7.98
CA LYS A 61 8.30 -4.14 6.69
C LYS A 61 7.48 -4.67 5.52
N PHE A 62 6.67 -5.72 5.72
CA PHE A 62 5.76 -6.22 4.69
C PHE A 62 4.64 -5.21 4.40
N ALA A 63 4.04 -4.61 5.43
CA ALA A 63 3.03 -3.58 5.28
C ALA A 63 3.60 -2.31 4.61
N GLU A 64 4.79 -1.87 5.01
CA GLU A 64 5.51 -0.75 4.39
C GLU A 64 5.83 -1.03 2.92
N LYS A 65 6.40 -2.21 2.62
CA LYS A 65 6.68 -2.63 1.24
C LYS A 65 5.40 -2.67 0.40
N LYS A 66 4.31 -3.24 0.92
CA LYS A 66 3.02 -3.27 0.21
C LYS A 66 2.42 -1.89 0.04
N GLY A 67 2.58 -1.00 1.03
CA GLY A 67 2.16 0.40 0.94
C GLY A 67 2.93 1.15 -0.15
N MET A 68 4.25 1.00 -0.19
CA MET A 68 5.13 1.60 -1.20
C MET A 68 4.82 1.07 -2.61
N GLU A 69 4.68 -0.25 -2.78
CA GLU A 69 4.29 -0.87 -4.06
C GLU A 69 2.97 -0.27 -4.58
N LYS A 70 1.93 -0.24 -3.74
CA LYS A 70 0.63 0.33 -4.11
C LYS A 70 0.69 1.83 -4.38
N GLY A 71 1.51 2.56 -3.62
CA GLY A 71 1.69 4.00 -3.80
C GLY A 71 2.36 4.34 -5.13
N LEU A 72 3.39 3.58 -5.50
CA LEU A 72 4.07 3.72 -6.79
C LEU A 72 3.17 3.36 -7.97
N GLU A 73 2.40 2.28 -7.86
CA GLU A 73 1.44 1.86 -8.88
C GLU A 73 0.38 2.94 -9.12
N LYS A 74 -0.29 3.42 -8.05
CA LYS A 74 -1.26 4.52 -8.14
C LYS A 74 -0.65 5.81 -8.69
N GLY A 75 0.54 6.18 -8.21
CA GLY A 75 1.22 7.37 -8.69
C GLY A 75 1.54 7.31 -10.19
N ARG A 76 1.83 6.11 -10.71
CA ARG A 76 2.05 5.88 -12.14
C ARG A 76 0.74 5.99 -12.94
N GLU A 77 -0.34 5.37 -12.46
CA GLU A 77 -1.67 5.49 -13.07
C GLU A 77 -2.13 6.94 -13.16
N GLU A 78 -2.12 7.66 -12.03
CA GLU A 78 -2.49 9.08 -11.97
C GLU A 78 -1.60 9.95 -12.88
N GLY A 79 -0.30 9.65 -12.93
CA GLY A 79 0.64 10.31 -13.82
C GLY A 79 0.31 10.13 -15.29
N GLN A 80 -0.03 8.92 -15.72
CA GLN A 80 -0.37 8.62 -17.11
C GLN A 80 -1.70 9.21 -17.53
N ILE A 81 -2.73 9.09 -16.68
CA ILE A 81 -4.02 9.76 -16.89
C ILE A 81 -3.80 11.27 -17.10
N LYS A 82 -2.99 11.89 -16.23
CA LYS A 82 -2.66 13.31 -16.34
C LYS A 82 -1.94 13.64 -17.65
N VAL A 83 -0.97 12.84 -18.07
CA VAL A 83 -0.24 13.04 -19.34
C VAL A 83 -1.20 12.95 -20.53
N ILE A 84 -2.02 11.90 -20.60
CA ILE A 84 -3.00 11.72 -21.68
C ILE A 84 -3.95 12.91 -21.74
N LYS A 85 -4.51 13.32 -20.59
CA LYS A 85 -5.46 14.44 -20.52
C LYS A 85 -4.85 15.81 -20.78
N GLN A 86 -3.53 15.97 -20.64
CA GLN A 86 -2.83 17.23 -20.95
C GLN A 86 -2.40 17.31 -22.41
N ILE A 87 -1.93 16.20 -22.99
CA ILE A 87 -1.41 16.17 -24.36
C ILE A 87 -2.54 16.05 -25.38
N SER A 88 -3.53 15.19 -25.13
CA SER A 88 -4.61 14.93 -26.11
C SER A 88 -5.34 16.21 -26.52
N PRO A 89 -5.70 17.15 -25.60
CA PRO A 89 -6.35 18.39 -26.00
C PRO A 89 -5.50 19.32 -26.85
N ARG A 90 -4.16 19.22 -26.73
CA ARG A 90 -3.22 20.00 -27.53
C ARG A 90 -3.09 19.45 -28.95
N LYS A 91 -3.25 18.14 -29.13
CA LYS A 91 -3.19 17.49 -30.44
C LYS A 91 -4.53 17.53 -31.18
N PHE A 92 -5.62 17.24 -30.50
CA PHE A 92 -6.92 16.96 -31.13
C PHE A 92 -8.01 17.99 -30.80
N GLY A 93 -7.73 18.96 -29.95
CA GLY A 93 -8.74 19.86 -29.38
C GLY A 93 -9.49 19.24 -28.20
N PRO A 94 -10.54 19.89 -27.67
CA PRO A 94 -11.19 19.51 -26.42
C PRO A 94 -11.60 18.03 -26.37
N LEU A 95 -11.21 17.34 -25.30
CA LEU A 95 -11.57 15.94 -25.08
C LEU A 95 -13.08 15.79 -24.83
N PRO A 96 -13.78 14.88 -25.55
CA PRO A 96 -15.14 14.49 -25.23
C PRO A 96 -15.25 13.97 -23.79
N ARG A 97 -16.40 14.21 -23.14
CA ARG A 97 -16.60 13.77 -21.75
C ARG A 97 -16.51 12.25 -21.61
N GLY A 98 -17.07 11.50 -22.55
CA GLY A 98 -17.02 10.03 -22.57
C GLY A 98 -15.58 9.52 -22.54
N LEU A 99 -14.75 10.00 -23.47
CA LEU A 99 -13.32 9.67 -23.51
C LEU A 99 -12.60 10.04 -22.20
N SER A 100 -12.84 11.25 -21.69
CA SER A 100 -12.20 11.73 -20.46
C SER A 100 -12.54 10.85 -19.25
N GLN A 101 -13.80 10.41 -19.13
CA GLN A 101 -14.25 9.51 -18.07
C GLN A 101 -13.71 8.09 -18.27
N ALA A 102 -13.68 7.60 -19.50
CA ALA A 102 -13.13 6.28 -19.80
C ALA A 102 -11.67 6.19 -19.38
N ILE A 103 -10.85 7.21 -19.70
CA ILE A 103 -9.43 7.29 -19.31
C ILE A 103 -9.25 7.20 -17.78
N ASP A 104 -10.15 7.77 -16.97
CA ASP A 104 -10.06 7.72 -15.50
C ASP A 104 -10.26 6.32 -14.91
N THR A 105 -10.79 5.39 -15.70
CA THR A 105 -11.17 4.03 -15.26
C THR A 105 -10.27 2.94 -15.81
N LEU A 106 -9.32 3.28 -16.67
CA LEU A 106 -8.42 2.31 -17.31
C LEU A 106 -7.37 1.79 -16.33
N ASP A 107 -7.00 0.53 -16.53
CA ASP A 107 -5.84 -0.05 -15.86
C ASP A 107 -4.52 0.53 -16.40
N LEU A 108 -3.47 0.41 -15.57
CA LEU A 108 -2.13 0.88 -15.89
C LEU A 108 -1.57 0.34 -17.21
N ALA A 109 -1.85 -0.92 -17.57
CA ALA A 109 -1.31 -1.53 -18.78
C ALA A 109 -1.90 -0.88 -20.04
N THR A 110 -3.19 -0.61 -20.01
CA THR A 110 -3.90 0.07 -21.09
C THR A 110 -3.48 1.54 -21.19
N LEU A 111 -3.31 2.21 -20.05
CA LEU A 111 -2.76 3.57 -20.00
C LEU A 111 -1.34 3.65 -20.57
N ASP A 112 -0.47 2.69 -20.25
CA ASP A 112 0.88 2.56 -20.82
C ASP A 112 0.84 2.47 -22.37
N CYS A 113 -0.04 1.61 -22.91
CA CYS A 113 -0.22 1.48 -24.35
C CYS A 113 -0.68 2.79 -25.00
N ILE A 114 -1.65 3.48 -24.39
CA ILE A 114 -2.14 4.76 -24.90
C ILE A 114 -1.04 5.81 -24.87
N VAL A 115 -0.26 5.91 -23.78
CA VAL A 115 0.83 6.89 -23.64
C VAL A 115 1.91 6.66 -24.69
N ASN A 116 2.32 5.42 -24.92
CA ASN A 116 3.36 5.09 -25.90
C ASN A 116 2.95 5.50 -27.31
N ASP A 117 1.69 5.28 -27.67
CA ASP A 117 1.21 5.56 -29.02
C ASP A 117 0.63 6.98 -29.16
N LEU A 118 0.57 7.76 -28.07
CA LEU A 118 -0.13 9.05 -28.01
C LEU A 118 0.40 10.06 -29.03
N LEU A 119 1.71 10.03 -29.27
CA LEU A 119 2.36 10.93 -30.23
C LEU A 119 2.12 10.51 -31.68
N ASP A 120 1.85 9.24 -31.94
CA ASP A 120 1.58 8.70 -33.28
C ASP A 120 0.09 8.74 -33.66
N MET A 121 -0.81 8.94 -32.68
CA MET A 121 -2.24 9.13 -32.96
C MET A 121 -2.50 10.40 -33.79
N GLU A 122 -3.29 10.27 -34.86
CA GLU A 122 -3.68 11.33 -35.79
C GLU A 122 -5.10 11.85 -35.52
N SER A 123 -5.95 11.06 -34.87
CA SER A 123 -7.35 11.39 -34.59
C SER A 123 -7.73 11.26 -33.12
N ILE A 124 -8.73 12.05 -32.70
CA ILE A 124 -9.39 11.92 -31.39
C ILE A 124 -10.07 10.55 -31.22
N ASP A 125 -10.38 9.86 -32.32
CA ASP A 125 -11.01 8.53 -32.34
C ASP A 125 -9.98 7.37 -32.26
N ASP A 126 -8.69 7.62 -32.44
CA ASP A 126 -7.65 6.57 -32.40
C ASP A 126 -7.54 5.82 -31.07
N PRO A 127 -7.85 6.42 -29.90
CA PRO A 127 -7.96 5.68 -28.64
C PRO A 127 -9.02 4.57 -28.65
N ARG A 128 -9.94 4.52 -29.62
CA ARG A 128 -10.98 3.47 -29.71
C ARG A 128 -10.43 2.05 -29.82
N ARG A 129 -9.20 1.87 -30.31
CA ARG A 129 -8.54 0.56 -30.32
C ARG A 129 -8.26 0.00 -28.92
N TYR A 130 -8.20 0.87 -27.91
CA TYR A 130 -8.04 0.51 -26.51
C TYR A 130 -9.35 0.66 -25.72
N ILE A 131 -10.21 1.57 -26.16
CA ILE A 131 -11.45 1.94 -25.50
C ILE A 131 -12.59 1.89 -26.53
N PRO A 132 -13.16 0.72 -26.85
CA PRO A 132 -14.11 0.62 -27.97
C PRO A 132 -15.38 1.47 -27.82
N ASP A 133 -15.84 1.69 -26.58
CA ASP A 133 -17.19 2.20 -26.27
C ASP A 133 -17.22 3.57 -25.56
N TRP A 134 -16.27 4.48 -25.82
CA TRP A 134 -16.29 5.83 -25.21
C TRP A 134 -17.08 6.90 -25.96
#